data_AF-A0A553AEW8-F1
#
_entry.id   AF-A0A553AEW8-F1
#
_cell.length_a   1.000
_cell.length_b   1.000
_cell.length_c   1.000
_cell.angle_alpha   90.00
_cell.angle_beta   90.00
_cell.angle_gamma   90.00
#
_symmetry.space_group_name_H-M   'P 1'
#
loop_
_entity.id
_entity.type
_entity.pdbx_description
1 polymer ?
#
loop_
_entity_poly.entity_id
_entity_poly.type
_entity_poly.pdbx_seq_one_letter_code
_entity_poly.pdbx_strand_id
1 'polypeptide(L)'
;MKQSIILILLLFQNVYSQNTHVLFGERDLRDNKSAIYFDKDGSIYPDYLIPDTALANSESSLLKWYKANPVDFYNIAKLYKCPFTIYNDENFKILNDSIANNLKKKIIRNGSYATSLTFLIHGFRKPFNIINHDRPAGTDFKTMITTLDKYLTPTSYVEVYWDGLYGCCFSAKASENKILFRLFEEAQKNNTINVGKSLKMIISDLNSGTINIVSHSLGAKVAAYALFDIDNDGHKTPANNIVNIYLIAPAIAADIISNNYYKRNSTIDYKSKDNYRLMIAYNEKDFVLRKKDNKVGLFGPGPKKYGNTTLGCNYHNEAVKLKMLFEKQFPNSPIKMADLTFVDKCHHVRCYFDDDNLKGLFTF
;
A
#
# COMPACT_ATOMS: atom_id res chain seq x y z
N MET A 1 13.89 23.60 50.85
CA MET A 1 14.25 23.71 49.41
C MET A 1 14.84 22.38 48.91
N LYS A 2 14.01 21.32 48.83
CA LYS A 2 14.39 19.99 48.29
C LYS A 2 13.20 19.06 47.98
N GLN A 3 11.97 19.58 47.91
CA GLN A 3 10.76 18.78 47.65
C GLN A 3 9.92 19.28 46.46
N SER A 4 10.35 20.32 45.75
CA SER A 4 9.56 20.94 44.68
C SER A 4 10.03 20.60 43.25
N ILE A 5 10.99 19.68 43.08
CA ILE A 5 11.53 19.32 41.75
C ILE A 5 10.94 18.01 41.20
N ILE A 6 10.34 17.16 42.05
CA ILE A 6 9.80 15.85 41.60
C ILE A 6 8.42 15.98 40.94
N LEU A 7 7.65 17.03 41.22
CA LEU A 7 6.29 17.17 40.68
C LEU A 7 6.24 17.73 39.23
N ILE A 8 7.35 18.28 38.72
CA ILE A 8 7.40 18.82 37.34
C ILE A 8 7.77 17.72 36.32
N LEU A 9 8.39 16.61 36.74
CA LEU A 9 8.71 15.47 35.85
C LEU A 9 7.51 14.56 35.56
N LEU A 10 6.46 14.59 36.39
CA LEU A 10 5.24 13.80 36.18
C LEU A 10 4.15 14.55 35.37
N LEU A 11 4.28 15.87 35.21
CA LEU A 11 3.32 16.67 34.42
C LEU A 11 3.64 16.73 32.91
N PHE A 12 4.72 16.08 32.46
CA PHE A 12 5.08 15.96 31.04
C PHE A 12 4.80 14.56 30.43
N GLN A 13 4.15 13.65 31.14
CA GLN A 13 3.83 12.31 30.60
C GLN A 13 2.44 12.15 29.96
N ASN A 14 1.64 13.22 29.90
CA ASN A 14 0.35 13.21 29.18
C ASN A 14 0.38 14.03 27.89
N VAL A 15 1.46 13.93 27.12
CA VAL A 15 1.30 14.08 25.67
C VAL A 15 0.74 12.74 25.22
N TYR A 16 -0.57 12.69 24.93
CA TYR A 16 -1.16 11.58 24.20
C TYR A 16 -0.26 11.29 23.01
N SER A 17 0.53 10.21 23.10
CA SER A 17 1.23 9.65 21.95
C SER A 17 0.13 9.21 21.02
N GLN A 18 -0.23 10.06 20.04
CA GLN A 18 -1.12 9.63 18.97
C GLN A 18 -0.48 8.38 18.37
N ASN A 19 -1.20 7.26 18.40
CA ASN A 19 -0.73 6.05 17.76
C ASN A 19 -0.44 6.40 16.30
N THR A 20 0.83 6.27 15.89
CA THR A 20 1.26 6.58 14.53
C THR A 20 0.90 5.47 13.56
N HIS A 21 0.36 4.35 14.04
CA HIS A 21 -0.11 3.25 13.21
C HIS A 21 -1.59 3.41 12.87
N VAL A 22 -1.96 3.00 11.65
CA VAL A 22 -3.35 2.90 11.21
C VAL A 22 -3.85 1.49 11.51
N LEU A 23 -4.94 1.41 12.27
CA LEU A 23 -5.53 0.16 12.74
C LEU A 23 -6.87 -0.11 12.03
N PHE A 24 -7.24 -1.38 11.97
CA PHE A 24 -8.41 -1.88 11.22
C PHE A 24 -9.23 -2.90 12.02
N GLY A 25 -9.03 -2.96 13.34
CA GLY A 25 -9.65 -3.96 14.20
C GLY A 25 -11.14 -3.73 14.38
N GLU A 26 -11.57 -2.47 14.32
CA GLU A 26 -12.97 -2.03 14.47
C GLU A 26 -13.71 -1.81 13.14
N ARG A 27 -13.20 -2.37 12.04
CA ARG A 27 -13.87 -2.30 10.72
C ARG A 27 -15.23 -3.01 10.70
N ASP A 28 -16.14 -2.58 9.83
CA ASP A 28 -17.44 -3.23 9.68
C ASP A 28 -17.30 -4.60 9.00
N LEU A 29 -17.47 -5.67 9.79
CA LEU A 29 -17.39 -7.06 9.32
C LEU A 29 -18.59 -7.47 8.46
N ARG A 30 -19.68 -6.69 8.47
CA ARG A 30 -20.87 -6.95 7.63
C ARG A 30 -20.68 -6.42 6.21
N ASP A 31 -19.63 -5.65 5.96
CA ASP A 31 -19.35 -5.10 4.65
C ASP A 31 -19.04 -6.22 3.65
N ASN A 32 -19.86 -6.30 2.61
CA ASN A 32 -19.75 -7.33 1.58
C ASN A 32 -18.64 -7.03 0.56
N LYS A 33 -18.01 -5.85 0.63
CA LYS A 33 -16.91 -5.49 -0.25
C LYS A 33 -15.72 -6.44 -0.16
N SER A 34 -15.04 -6.60 -1.28
CA SER A 34 -13.75 -7.27 -1.35
C SER A 34 -12.67 -6.31 -0.85
N ALA A 35 -12.24 -6.49 0.40
CA ALA A 35 -11.20 -5.68 1.01
C ALA A 35 -10.21 -6.56 1.78
N ILE A 36 -8.95 -6.15 1.77
CA ILE A 36 -7.85 -6.79 2.48
C ILE A 36 -7.30 -5.80 3.49
N TYR A 37 -7.09 -6.22 4.72
CA TYR A 37 -6.59 -5.39 5.81
C TYR A 37 -5.34 -6.02 6.37
N PHE A 38 -4.23 -5.27 6.31
CA PHE A 38 -2.93 -5.70 6.82
C PHE A 38 -2.49 -4.83 7.99
N ASP A 39 -1.88 -5.44 9.01
CA ASP A 39 -1.12 -4.69 10.00
C ASP A 39 0.27 -4.27 9.47
N LYS A 40 1.07 -3.62 10.31
CA LYS A 40 2.43 -3.18 9.96
C LYS A 40 3.39 -4.33 9.60
N ASP A 41 3.11 -5.53 10.10
CA ASP A 41 3.92 -6.74 9.92
C ASP A 41 3.43 -7.58 8.72
N GLY A 42 2.42 -7.11 7.98
CA GLY A 42 1.83 -7.82 6.85
C GLY A 42 0.86 -8.92 7.25
N SER A 43 0.53 -9.04 8.54
CA SER A 43 -0.45 -10.01 9.02
C SER A 43 -1.85 -9.59 8.62
N ILE A 44 -2.68 -10.54 8.22
CA ILE A 44 -4.02 -10.26 7.71
C ILE A 44 -5.00 -10.23 8.87
N TYR A 45 -5.82 -9.18 8.94
CA TYR A 45 -6.86 -9.11 9.96
C TYR A 45 -7.91 -10.21 9.73
N PRO A 46 -8.28 -10.98 10.77
CA PRO A 46 -9.36 -11.96 10.70
C PRO A 46 -10.73 -11.25 10.61
N ASP A 47 -11.76 -11.96 10.15
CA ASP A 47 -13.17 -11.56 10.22
C ASP A 47 -13.69 -11.69 11.67
N TYR A 48 -13.01 -10.98 12.57
CA TYR A 48 -13.22 -10.93 14.00
C TYR A 48 -12.96 -9.50 14.46
N LEU A 49 -13.81 -9.00 15.36
CA LEU A 49 -13.69 -7.65 15.89
C LEU A 49 -12.56 -7.62 16.92
N ILE A 50 -11.56 -6.78 16.69
CA ILE A 50 -10.46 -6.56 17.64
C ILE A 50 -10.46 -5.09 18.00
N PRO A 51 -10.63 -4.69 19.27
CA PRO A 51 -10.59 -3.27 19.62
C PRO A 51 -9.27 -2.63 19.18
N ASP A 52 -9.33 -1.47 18.53
CA ASP A 52 -8.12 -0.77 18.06
C ASP A 52 -7.23 -0.39 19.25
N THR A 53 -7.82 -0.13 20.42
CA THR A 53 -7.10 0.09 21.69
C THR A 53 -6.28 -1.13 22.13
N ALA A 54 -6.80 -2.35 21.94
CA ALA A 54 -6.08 -3.58 22.27
C ALA A 54 -4.89 -3.83 21.31
N LEU A 55 -5.07 -3.48 20.03
CA LEU A 55 -3.99 -3.53 19.04
C LEU A 55 -2.93 -2.48 19.32
N ALA A 56 -3.31 -1.25 19.68
CA ALA A 56 -2.38 -0.20 20.07
C ALA A 56 -1.50 -0.63 21.28
N ASN A 57 -2.10 -1.27 22.28
CA ASN A 57 -1.38 -1.84 23.42
C ASN A 57 -0.47 -3.02 23.06
N SER A 58 -0.68 -3.64 21.89
CA SER A 58 0.14 -4.72 21.33
C SER A 58 1.11 -4.22 20.26
N GLU A 59 1.51 -2.96 20.36
CA GLU A 59 2.40 -2.28 19.40
C GLU A 59 1.90 -2.36 17.96
N SER A 60 0.58 -2.32 17.76
CA SER A 60 -0.08 -2.36 16.45
C SER A 60 0.29 -3.61 15.62
N SER A 61 0.57 -4.72 16.29
CA SER A 61 0.95 -6.01 15.69
C SER A 61 -0.06 -7.10 16.09
N LEU A 62 -0.66 -7.75 15.10
CA LEU A 62 -1.55 -8.91 15.30
C LEU A 62 -0.78 -10.07 15.94
N LEU A 63 0.46 -10.30 15.53
CA LEU A 63 1.32 -11.34 16.14
C LEU A 63 1.45 -11.14 17.65
N LYS A 64 1.80 -9.91 18.08
CA LYS A 64 1.93 -9.57 19.51
C LYS A 64 0.59 -9.66 20.23
N TRP A 65 -0.48 -9.21 19.58
CA TRP A 65 -1.83 -9.29 20.14
C TRP A 65 -2.26 -10.73 20.39
N TYR A 66 -2.10 -11.64 19.42
CA TYR A 66 -2.44 -13.05 19.60
C TYR A 66 -1.62 -13.73 20.69
N LYS A 67 -0.32 -13.40 20.78
CA LYS A 67 0.55 -13.91 21.84
C LYS A 67 0.08 -13.50 23.24
N ALA A 68 -0.44 -12.28 23.38
CA ALA A 68 -0.98 -11.76 24.64
C ALA A 68 -2.42 -12.21 24.93
N ASN A 69 -3.16 -12.68 23.91
CA ASN A 69 -4.58 -13.02 23.99
C ASN A 69 -4.85 -14.45 23.50
N PRO A 70 -4.38 -15.50 24.22
CA PRO A 70 -4.47 -16.89 23.78
C PRO A 70 -5.91 -17.41 23.64
N VAL A 71 -6.86 -16.87 24.41
CA VAL A 71 -8.29 -17.22 24.30
C VAL A 71 -8.87 -16.72 22.97
N ASP A 72 -8.60 -15.46 22.60
CA ASP A 72 -9.02 -14.92 21.31
C ASP A 72 -8.31 -15.61 20.14
N PHE A 73 -7.02 -15.91 20.28
CA PHE A 73 -6.30 -16.72 19.28
C PHE A 73 -7.02 -18.06 19.03
N TYR A 74 -7.39 -18.77 20.09
CA TYR A 74 -8.14 -20.03 19.97
C TYR A 74 -9.51 -19.84 19.29
N ASN A 75 -10.26 -18.81 19.69
CA ASN A 75 -11.59 -18.52 19.12
C ASN A 75 -11.50 -18.23 17.62
N ILE A 76 -10.49 -17.45 17.21
CA ILE A 76 -10.25 -17.12 15.80
C ILE A 76 -9.73 -18.35 15.06
N ALA A 77 -8.82 -19.14 15.62
CA ALA A 77 -8.38 -20.40 15.02
C ALA A 77 -9.56 -21.35 14.75
N LYS A 78 -10.52 -21.44 15.67
CA LYS A 78 -11.76 -22.20 15.51
C LYS A 78 -12.65 -21.64 14.40
N LEU A 79 -12.79 -20.31 14.29
CA LEU A 79 -13.53 -19.65 13.20
C LEU A 79 -12.99 -20.06 11.82
N TYR A 80 -11.66 -20.19 11.71
CA TYR A 80 -10.98 -20.60 10.48
C TYR A 80 -10.75 -22.12 10.36
N LYS A 81 -11.35 -22.92 11.25
CA LYS A 81 -11.26 -24.39 11.28
C LYS A 81 -9.82 -24.93 11.37
N CYS A 82 -8.94 -24.20 12.05
CA CYS A 82 -7.58 -24.66 12.29
C CYS A 82 -7.54 -25.77 13.37
N PRO A 83 -6.65 -26.76 13.26
CA PRO A 83 -6.65 -27.96 14.11
C PRO A 83 -5.93 -27.79 15.46
N PHE A 84 -5.60 -26.56 15.87
CA PHE A 84 -4.81 -26.27 17.06
C PHE A 84 -5.56 -25.35 18.02
N THR A 85 -5.14 -25.38 19.29
CA THR A 85 -5.79 -24.64 20.38
C THR A 85 -4.87 -23.67 21.11
N ILE A 86 -3.56 -23.74 20.86
CA ILE A 86 -2.55 -22.94 21.55
C ILE A 86 -1.80 -22.04 20.58
N TYR A 87 -1.46 -20.85 21.04
CA TYR A 87 -0.56 -19.96 20.30
C TYR A 87 0.86 -20.53 20.27
N ASN A 88 1.45 -20.54 19.08
CA ASN A 88 2.88 -20.52 18.82
C ASN A 88 3.10 -19.91 17.42
N ASP A 89 4.34 -19.58 17.06
CA ASP A 89 4.63 -18.87 15.81
C ASP A 89 4.29 -19.70 14.55
N GLU A 90 4.32 -21.03 14.64
CA GLU A 90 3.92 -21.92 13.55
C GLU A 90 2.40 -21.94 13.37
N ASN A 91 1.65 -22.11 14.46
CA ASN A 91 0.19 -22.04 14.47
C ASN A 91 -0.31 -20.67 14.02
N PHE A 92 0.38 -19.58 14.38
CA PHE A 92 0.08 -18.24 13.88
C PHE A 92 0.22 -18.16 12.36
N LYS A 93 1.29 -18.71 11.78
CA LYS A 93 1.46 -18.78 10.32
C LYS A 93 0.33 -19.58 9.66
N ILE A 94 0.01 -20.76 10.18
CA ILE A 94 -1.08 -21.59 9.66
C ILE A 94 -2.44 -20.86 9.75
N LEU A 95 -2.69 -20.12 10.84
CA LEU A 95 -3.88 -19.29 10.97
C LEU A 95 -3.90 -18.18 9.91
N ASN A 96 -2.80 -17.44 9.74
CA ASN A 96 -2.70 -16.38 8.74
C ASN A 96 -2.91 -16.91 7.31
N ASP A 97 -2.37 -18.08 6.99
CA ASP A 97 -2.61 -18.76 5.70
C ASP A 97 -4.08 -19.16 5.54
N SER A 98 -4.73 -19.61 6.62
CA SER A 98 -6.16 -19.95 6.62
C SER A 98 -7.04 -18.71 6.39
N ILE A 99 -6.68 -17.58 7.00
CA ILE A 99 -7.31 -16.27 6.76
C ILE A 99 -7.13 -15.85 5.30
N ALA A 100 -5.91 -15.90 4.77
CA ALA A 100 -5.60 -15.58 3.38
C ALA A 100 -6.40 -16.45 2.40
N ASN A 101 -6.51 -17.75 2.65
CA ASN A 101 -7.27 -18.67 1.82
C ASN A 101 -8.78 -18.38 1.82
N ASN A 102 -9.36 -18.04 2.97
CA ASN A 102 -10.76 -17.62 3.03
C ASN A 102 -10.99 -16.29 2.30
N LEU A 103 -10.06 -15.35 2.42
CA LEU A 103 -10.10 -14.08 1.70
C LEU A 103 -10.01 -14.28 0.18
N LYS A 104 -9.10 -15.14 -0.31
CA LYS A 104 -9.02 -15.52 -1.73
C LYS A 104 -10.36 -16.05 -2.24
N LYS A 105 -11.01 -16.94 -1.49
CA LYS A 105 -12.35 -17.47 -1.81
C LYS A 105 -13.40 -16.35 -1.85
N LYS A 106 -13.37 -15.40 -0.91
CA LYS A 106 -14.27 -14.23 -0.90
C LYS A 106 -14.06 -13.37 -2.15
N ILE A 107 -12.81 -13.06 -2.51
CA ILE A 107 -12.47 -12.27 -3.71
C ILE A 107 -12.97 -12.97 -4.98
N ILE A 108 -12.69 -14.26 -5.13
CA ILE A 108 -13.12 -15.05 -6.30
C ILE A 108 -14.65 -15.09 -6.39
N ARG A 109 -15.35 -15.36 -5.28
CA ARG A 109 -16.81 -15.40 -5.24
C ARG A 109 -17.42 -14.05 -5.59
N ASN A 110 -16.91 -12.98 -4.99
CA ASN A 110 -17.41 -11.63 -5.25
C ASN A 110 -17.10 -11.17 -6.67
N GLY A 111 -16.03 -11.69 -7.30
CA GLY A 111 -15.62 -11.36 -8.65
C GLY A 111 -16.07 -12.32 -9.73
N SER A 112 -16.95 -13.28 -9.44
CA SER A 112 -17.32 -14.35 -10.37
C SER A 112 -17.97 -13.88 -11.68
N TYR A 113 -18.49 -12.65 -11.70
CA TYR A 113 -19.09 -12.03 -12.90
C TYR A 113 -18.09 -11.25 -13.74
N ALA A 114 -16.89 -10.97 -13.23
CA ALA A 114 -15.90 -10.11 -13.88
C ALA A 114 -14.78 -10.93 -14.52
N THR A 115 -14.34 -10.52 -15.70
CA THR A 115 -13.18 -11.11 -16.40
C THR A 115 -11.85 -10.61 -15.85
N SER A 116 -11.89 -9.55 -15.03
CA SER A 116 -10.74 -8.89 -14.44
C SER A 116 -10.95 -8.57 -12.96
N LEU A 117 -9.84 -8.53 -12.22
CA LEU A 117 -9.77 -8.08 -10.83
C LEU A 117 -8.91 -6.82 -10.75
N THR A 118 -9.37 -5.77 -10.08
CA THR A 118 -8.62 -4.52 -9.90
C THR A 118 -8.31 -4.28 -8.43
N PHE A 119 -7.04 -4.36 -8.06
CA PHE A 119 -6.54 -4.04 -6.73
C PHE A 119 -6.24 -2.55 -6.61
N LEU A 120 -6.80 -1.92 -5.58
CA LEU A 120 -6.58 -0.51 -5.28
C LEU A 120 -5.71 -0.40 -4.03
N ILE A 121 -4.52 0.21 -4.17
CA ILE A 121 -3.53 0.29 -3.10
C ILE A 121 -3.27 1.75 -2.75
N HIS A 122 -3.64 2.15 -1.54
CA HIS A 122 -3.43 3.51 -1.07
C HIS A 122 -1.97 3.79 -0.68
N GLY A 123 -1.65 5.07 -0.46
CA GLY A 123 -0.30 5.53 -0.10
C GLY A 123 -0.08 5.75 1.40
N PHE A 124 0.99 6.47 1.72
CA PHE A 124 1.36 6.91 3.06
C PHE A 124 0.29 7.81 3.69
N ARG A 125 0.14 7.77 5.03
CA ARG A 125 -0.70 8.71 5.80
C ARG A 125 -2.16 8.71 5.34
N LYS A 126 -2.75 7.52 5.23
CA LYS A 126 -4.16 7.34 4.91
C LYS A 126 -4.87 6.73 6.12
N PRO A 127 -5.66 7.53 6.86
CA PRO A 127 -6.35 7.00 8.01
C PRO A 127 -7.51 6.08 7.55
N PHE A 128 -7.94 5.18 8.43
CA PHE A 128 -9.11 4.34 8.17
C PHE A 128 -10.43 5.10 8.43
N ASN A 129 -10.43 5.94 9.48
CA ASN A 129 -11.51 6.86 9.84
C ASN A 129 -11.07 8.31 9.61
N ILE A 130 -12.00 9.26 9.62
CA ILE A 130 -11.65 10.69 9.47
C ILE A 130 -10.85 11.13 10.71
N ILE A 131 -9.63 11.62 10.49
CA ILE A 131 -8.74 12.14 11.53
C ILE A 131 -8.11 13.44 11.02
N ASN A 132 -8.11 14.51 11.82
CA ASN A 132 -7.58 15.84 11.45
C ASN A 132 -8.05 16.35 10.07
N HIS A 133 -9.33 16.13 9.74
CA HIS A 133 -9.93 16.45 8.42
C HIS A 133 -9.28 15.76 7.22
N ASP A 134 -8.39 14.78 7.42
CA ASP A 134 -7.87 13.98 6.33
C ASP A 134 -8.92 13.00 5.82
N ARG A 135 -8.85 12.76 4.50
CA ARG A 135 -9.71 11.81 3.82
C ARG A 135 -9.27 10.37 4.11
N PRO A 136 -10.20 9.49 4.52
CA PRO A 136 -9.90 8.08 4.70
C PRO A 136 -9.58 7.36 3.38
N ALA A 137 -8.83 6.26 3.48
CA ALA A 137 -8.50 5.41 2.32
C ALA A 137 -9.76 4.97 1.54
N GLY A 138 -10.84 4.61 2.23
CA GLY A 138 -12.09 4.19 1.57
C GLY A 138 -12.78 5.29 0.75
N THR A 139 -12.57 6.57 1.09
CA THR A 139 -13.08 7.69 0.26
C THR A 139 -12.24 7.88 -0.99
N ASP A 140 -10.92 7.73 -0.87
CA ASP A 140 -10.02 7.76 -2.02
C ASP A 140 -10.30 6.57 -2.97
N PHE A 141 -10.55 5.36 -2.44
CA PHE A 141 -10.94 4.21 -3.26
C PHE A 141 -12.24 4.44 -4.02
N LYS A 142 -13.28 4.99 -3.39
CA LYS A 142 -14.51 5.38 -4.11
C LYS A 142 -14.23 6.35 -5.26
N THR A 143 -13.31 7.28 -5.07
CA THR A 143 -12.89 8.24 -6.11
C THR A 143 -12.18 7.50 -7.25
N MET A 144 -11.25 6.59 -6.93
CA MET A 144 -10.56 5.76 -7.92
C MET A 144 -11.54 4.89 -8.71
N ILE A 145 -12.46 4.19 -8.04
CA ILE A 145 -13.48 3.33 -8.65
C ILE A 145 -14.33 4.12 -9.64
N THR A 146 -14.86 5.28 -9.22
CA THR A 146 -15.70 6.14 -10.07
C THR A 146 -15.00 6.52 -11.38
N THR A 147 -13.71 6.81 -11.32
CA THR A 147 -12.92 7.16 -12.50
C THR A 147 -12.55 5.93 -13.32
N LEU A 148 -12.16 4.83 -12.68
CA LEU A 148 -11.77 3.59 -13.34
C LEU A 148 -12.94 2.92 -14.07
N ASP A 149 -14.16 3.01 -13.54
CA ASP A 149 -15.38 2.48 -14.18
C ASP A 149 -15.68 3.12 -15.54
N LYS A 150 -15.14 4.31 -15.81
CA LYS A 150 -15.25 4.97 -17.12
C LYS A 150 -14.35 4.35 -18.18
N TYR A 151 -13.27 3.66 -17.78
CA TYR A 151 -12.15 3.34 -18.68
C TYR A 151 -11.71 1.87 -18.67
N LEU A 152 -11.92 1.16 -17.57
CA LEU A 152 -11.65 -0.26 -17.50
C LEU A 152 -12.85 -1.06 -18.00
N THR A 153 -12.58 -2.23 -18.58
CA THR A 153 -13.62 -3.24 -18.76
C THR A 153 -14.21 -3.63 -17.40
N PRO A 154 -15.46 -4.13 -17.34
CA PRO A 154 -16.06 -4.58 -16.10
C PRO A 154 -15.10 -5.42 -15.26
N THR A 155 -14.79 -4.91 -14.09
CA THR A 155 -13.79 -5.44 -13.16
C THR A 155 -14.39 -5.51 -11.77
N SER A 156 -13.92 -6.46 -10.97
CA SER A 156 -14.22 -6.48 -9.54
C SER A 156 -13.10 -5.83 -8.76
N TYR A 157 -13.45 -4.83 -7.95
CA TYR A 157 -12.47 -4.09 -7.16
C TYR A 157 -12.12 -4.82 -5.87
N VAL A 158 -10.84 -4.79 -5.52
CA VAL A 158 -10.30 -5.26 -4.25
C VAL A 158 -9.57 -4.10 -3.58
N GLU A 159 -10.10 -3.61 -2.47
CA GLU A 159 -9.50 -2.52 -1.69
C GLU A 159 -8.39 -3.06 -0.79
N VAL A 160 -7.17 -2.51 -0.89
CA VAL A 160 -6.03 -2.93 -0.06
C VAL A 160 -5.74 -1.86 0.99
N TYR A 161 -6.16 -2.15 2.22
CA TYR A 161 -5.89 -1.35 3.41
C TYR A 161 -4.64 -1.88 4.10
N TRP A 162 -3.71 -0.98 4.39
CA TRP A 162 -2.46 -1.33 5.07
C TRP A 162 -2.01 -0.20 5.98
N ASP A 163 -1.20 -0.53 6.97
CA ASP A 163 -0.64 0.48 7.86
C ASP A 163 0.43 1.32 7.15
N GLY A 164 -0.03 2.39 6.50
CA GLY A 164 0.82 3.40 5.88
C GLY A 164 1.44 4.39 6.87
N LEU A 165 1.33 4.13 8.17
CA LEU A 165 1.54 5.07 9.26
C LEU A 165 0.70 6.35 9.10
N TYR A 166 0.55 7.09 10.19
CA TYR A 166 -0.15 8.35 10.22
C TYR A 166 0.55 9.30 11.17
N GLY A 167 0.74 10.53 10.72
CA GLY A 167 1.13 11.65 11.56
C GLY A 167 0.47 12.91 11.02
N CYS A 168 -0.12 13.73 11.86
CA CYS A 168 -0.60 15.05 11.46
C CYS A 168 0.50 16.09 11.66
N CYS A 169 0.60 17.16 10.88
CA CYS A 169 0.14 17.44 9.51
C CYS A 169 1.31 18.22 8.87
N PHE A 170 1.38 18.35 7.54
CA PHE A 170 2.43 19.19 6.96
C PHE A 170 2.29 20.62 7.49
N SER A 171 3.38 21.17 8.02
CA SER A 171 3.42 22.53 8.57
C SER A 171 4.44 23.40 7.84
N ALA A 172 4.41 24.70 8.08
CA ALA A 172 5.41 25.62 7.55
C ALA A 172 6.80 25.44 8.23
N LYS A 173 6.87 24.73 9.35
CA LYS A 173 8.12 24.53 10.10
C LYS A 173 8.80 23.23 9.67
N ALA A 174 10.03 23.36 9.17
CA ALA A 174 10.81 22.22 8.70
C ALA A 174 11.06 21.15 9.78
N SER A 175 11.18 21.55 11.06
CA SER A 175 11.39 20.62 12.19
C SER A 175 10.18 19.72 12.44
N GLU A 176 8.96 20.25 12.31
CA GLU A 176 7.71 19.50 12.47
C GLU A 176 7.52 18.52 11.30
N ASN A 177 7.84 18.94 10.07
CA ASN A 177 7.83 18.06 8.89
C ASN A 177 8.85 16.92 8.97
N LYS A 178 9.95 17.09 9.73
CA LYS A 178 10.97 16.05 9.89
C LYS A 178 10.41 14.76 10.50
N ILE A 179 9.43 14.86 11.40
CA ILE A 179 8.77 13.70 12.00
C ILE A 179 7.98 12.94 10.92
N LEU A 180 7.20 13.65 10.09
CA LEU A 180 6.47 13.05 8.97
C LEU A 180 7.40 12.38 7.97
N PHE A 181 8.54 13.01 7.66
CA PHE A 181 9.53 12.42 6.77
C PHE A 181 10.13 11.13 7.34
N ARG A 182 10.38 11.07 8.65
CA ARG A 182 10.85 9.83 9.31
C ARG A 182 9.79 8.73 9.30
N LEU A 183 8.53 9.07 9.57
CA LEU A 183 7.42 8.11 9.46
C LEU A 183 7.29 7.59 8.02
N PHE A 184 7.43 8.44 7.01
CA PHE A 184 7.44 8.00 5.62
C PHE A 184 8.59 7.01 5.35
N GLU A 185 9.79 7.32 5.82
CA GLU A 185 10.96 6.46 5.67
C GLU A 185 10.77 5.11 6.36
N GLU A 186 10.17 5.09 7.55
CA GLU A 186 9.83 3.87 8.29
C GLU A 186 8.81 3.01 7.55
N ALA A 187 7.67 3.58 7.14
CA ALA A 187 6.67 2.88 6.35
C ALA A 187 7.27 2.33 5.04
N GLN A 188 8.12 3.12 4.38
CA GLN A 188 8.80 2.70 3.16
C GLN A 188 9.82 1.57 3.41
N LYS A 189 10.50 1.53 4.56
CA LYS A 189 11.51 0.48 4.83
C LYS A 189 10.92 -0.82 5.35
N ASN A 190 9.83 -0.75 6.12
CA ASN A 190 9.30 -1.91 6.84
C ASN A 190 7.91 -2.31 6.33
N ASN A 191 6.90 -1.50 6.62
CA ASN A 191 5.50 -1.86 6.41
C ASN A 191 5.20 -2.23 4.94
N THR A 192 5.69 -1.43 3.99
CA THR A 192 5.46 -1.70 2.56
C THR A 192 6.04 -3.03 2.08
N ILE A 193 7.17 -3.47 2.65
CA ILE A 193 7.82 -4.74 2.32
C ILE A 193 6.97 -5.89 2.85
N ASN A 194 6.65 -5.86 4.14
CA ASN A 194 5.88 -6.90 4.81
C ASN A 194 4.49 -7.09 4.18
N VAL A 195 3.80 -5.97 3.94
CA VAL A 195 2.48 -5.95 3.29
C VAL A 195 2.59 -6.41 1.84
N GLY A 196 3.58 -5.95 1.08
CA GLY A 196 3.76 -6.36 -0.31
C GLY A 196 4.00 -7.87 -0.45
N LYS A 197 4.83 -8.46 0.42
CA LYS A 197 5.04 -9.91 0.47
C LYS A 197 3.77 -10.68 0.80
N SER A 198 3.00 -10.21 1.77
CA SER A 198 1.76 -10.87 2.17
C SER A 198 0.69 -10.75 1.09
N LEU A 199 0.63 -9.59 0.40
CA LEU A 199 -0.22 -9.40 -0.76
C LEU A 199 0.19 -10.31 -1.93
N LYS A 200 1.50 -10.52 -2.18
CA LYS A 200 2.01 -11.47 -3.20
C LYS A 200 1.37 -12.85 -3.05
N MET A 201 1.31 -13.36 -1.81
CA MET A 201 0.73 -14.68 -1.49
C MET A 201 -0.78 -14.78 -1.78
N ILE A 202 -1.47 -13.63 -1.79
CA ILE A 202 -2.89 -13.58 -2.16
C ILE A 202 -3.02 -13.51 -3.67
N ILE A 203 -2.34 -12.54 -4.31
CA ILE A 203 -2.56 -12.23 -5.74
C ILE A 203 -2.01 -13.31 -6.68
N SER A 204 -0.97 -14.03 -6.29
CA SER A 204 -0.34 -15.07 -7.13
C SER A 204 -1.19 -16.31 -7.34
N ASP A 205 -2.18 -16.54 -6.47
CA ASP A 205 -3.07 -17.70 -6.49
C ASP A 205 -4.47 -17.38 -7.07
N LEU A 206 -4.71 -16.16 -7.54
CA LEU A 206 -6.01 -15.76 -8.07
C LEU A 206 -6.14 -16.13 -9.55
N ASN A 207 -7.15 -16.94 -9.86
CA ASN A 207 -7.46 -17.39 -11.22
C ASN A 207 -8.37 -16.39 -11.97
N SER A 208 -7.91 -15.15 -12.17
CA SER A 208 -8.57 -14.21 -13.09
C SER A 208 -7.81 -14.10 -14.41
N GLY A 209 -8.51 -13.81 -15.52
CA GLY A 209 -7.86 -13.61 -16.81
C GLY A 209 -6.92 -12.40 -16.79
N THR A 210 -7.39 -11.28 -16.22
CA THR A 210 -6.62 -10.05 -16.05
C THR A 210 -6.57 -9.63 -14.57
N ILE A 211 -5.42 -9.14 -14.13
CA ILE A 211 -5.26 -8.41 -12.88
C ILE A 211 -4.80 -6.98 -13.19
N ASN A 212 -5.46 -5.99 -12.61
CA ASN A 212 -5.04 -4.60 -12.61
C ASN A 212 -4.55 -4.23 -11.21
N ILE A 213 -3.33 -3.73 -11.08
CA ILE A 213 -2.79 -3.18 -9.83
C ILE A 213 -2.76 -1.66 -9.99
N VAL A 214 -3.66 -0.95 -9.31
CA VAL A 214 -3.70 0.51 -9.30
C VAL A 214 -3.22 0.99 -7.94
N SER A 215 -2.06 1.64 -7.91
CA SER A 215 -1.45 2.14 -6.68
C SER A 215 -1.22 3.64 -6.72
N HIS A 216 -1.28 4.27 -5.55
CA HIS A 216 -0.97 5.68 -5.39
C HIS A 216 0.19 5.89 -4.41
N SER A 217 1.09 6.83 -4.71
CA SER A 217 2.13 7.26 -3.77
C SER A 217 2.98 6.08 -3.28
N LEU A 218 3.13 5.90 -1.97
CA LEU A 218 3.92 4.84 -1.36
C LEU A 218 3.34 3.43 -1.58
N GLY A 219 2.06 3.34 -1.96
CA GLY A 219 1.43 2.08 -2.39
C GLY A 219 2.14 1.45 -3.59
N ALA A 220 2.89 2.23 -4.38
CA ALA A 220 3.73 1.70 -5.46
C ALA A 220 4.80 0.73 -4.96
N LYS A 221 5.32 0.90 -3.72
CA LYS A 221 6.27 -0.04 -3.14
C LYS A 221 5.60 -1.35 -2.74
N VAL A 222 4.39 -1.28 -2.15
CA VAL A 222 3.56 -2.45 -1.86
C VAL A 222 3.29 -3.23 -3.14
N ALA A 223 2.89 -2.54 -4.22
CA ALA A 223 2.67 -3.13 -5.53
C ALA A 223 3.93 -3.82 -6.06
N ALA A 224 5.09 -3.17 -6.01
CA ALA A 224 6.35 -3.76 -6.48
C ALA A 224 6.72 -5.04 -5.73
N TYR A 225 6.59 -5.05 -4.39
CA TYR A 225 6.86 -6.25 -3.58
C TYR A 225 5.80 -7.35 -3.77
N ALA A 226 4.56 -6.99 -4.14
CA ALA A 226 3.52 -7.95 -4.47
C ALA A 226 3.75 -8.62 -5.84
N LEU A 227 4.35 -7.89 -6.78
CA LEU A 227 4.48 -8.30 -8.18
C LEU A 227 5.84 -8.92 -8.53
N PHE A 228 6.89 -8.59 -7.78
CA PHE A 228 8.27 -9.04 -8.06
C PHE A 228 8.86 -9.81 -6.89
N ASP A 229 9.79 -10.71 -7.20
CA ASP A 229 10.64 -11.40 -6.24
C ASP A 229 11.88 -10.56 -5.90
N ILE A 230 11.65 -9.40 -5.27
CA ILE A 230 12.71 -8.42 -4.98
C ILE A 230 13.80 -9.01 -4.07
N ASP A 231 13.38 -9.79 -3.08
CA ASP A 231 14.25 -10.36 -2.05
C ASP A 231 14.75 -11.77 -2.40
N ASN A 232 14.40 -12.31 -3.58
CA ASN A 232 14.68 -13.69 -4.00
C ASN A 232 14.23 -14.73 -2.95
N ASP A 233 13.02 -14.55 -2.40
CA ASP A 233 12.45 -15.47 -1.42
C ASP A 233 11.74 -16.67 -2.05
N GLY A 234 11.66 -16.71 -3.38
CA GLY A 234 11.10 -17.83 -4.12
C GLY A 234 9.59 -17.93 -4.04
N HIS A 235 8.89 -16.93 -3.50
CA HIS A 235 7.43 -16.90 -3.53
C HIS A 235 6.90 -16.65 -4.95
N LYS A 236 5.82 -17.35 -5.30
CA LYS A 236 5.18 -17.23 -6.62
C LYS A 236 4.76 -15.79 -6.88
N THR A 237 4.96 -15.34 -8.11
CA THR A 237 4.44 -14.07 -8.62
C THR A 237 3.25 -14.32 -9.55
N PRO A 238 2.32 -13.35 -9.72
CA PRO A 238 1.16 -13.50 -10.59
C PRO A 238 1.49 -14.03 -11.99
N ALA A 239 0.76 -15.07 -12.40
CA ALA A 239 0.89 -15.75 -13.69
C ALA A 239 -0.36 -15.57 -14.58
N ASN A 240 -1.21 -14.59 -14.26
CA ASN A 240 -2.42 -14.26 -15.01
C ASN A 240 -2.07 -13.87 -16.46
N ASN A 241 -3.02 -14.04 -17.39
CA ASN A 241 -2.79 -13.78 -18.82
C ASN A 241 -2.32 -12.34 -19.07
N ILE A 242 -2.86 -11.39 -18.30
CA ILE A 242 -2.46 -9.98 -18.32
C ILE A 242 -2.38 -9.46 -16.89
N VAL A 243 -1.28 -8.77 -16.57
CA VAL A 243 -1.10 -8.01 -15.34
C VAL A 243 -0.79 -6.55 -15.70
N ASN A 244 -1.78 -5.68 -15.54
CA ASN A 244 -1.60 -4.25 -15.75
C ASN A 244 -1.17 -3.58 -14.45
N ILE A 245 -0.12 -2.77 -14.50
CA ILE A 245 0.48 -2.09 -13.35
C ILE A 245 0.35 -0.60 -13.57
N TYR A 246 -0.52 0.05 -12.81
CA TYR A 246 -0.77 1.48 -12.86
C TYR A 246 -0.20 2.14 -11.60
N LEU A 247 0.93 2.82 -11.75
CA LEU A 247 1.61 3.53 -10.67
C LEU A 247 1.31 5.02 -10.79
N ILE A 248 0.45 5.53 -9.91
CA ILE A 248 0.05 6.94 -9.89
C ILE A 248 0.85 7.69 -8.82
N ALA A 249 1.59 8.72 -9.24
CA ALA A 249 2.46 9.51 -8.38
C ALA A 249 3.38 8.65 -7.49
N PRO A 250 4.09 7.64 -8.04
CA PRO A 250 4.80 6.63 -7.24
C PRO A 250 5.89 7.24 -6.34
N ALA A 251 5.75 7.03 -5.03
CA ALA A 251 6.68 7.51 -4.02
C ALA A 251 7.81 6.47 -3.78
N ILE A 252 8.49 6.10 -4.87
CA ILE A 252 9.64 5.19 -4.92
C ILE A 252 10.67 5.72 -5.92
N ALA A 253 11.84 5.08 -6.01
CA ALA A 253 12.75 5.24 -7.14
C ALA A 253 12.43 4.26 -8.27
N ALA A 254 12.88 4.60 -9.48
CA ALA A 254 12.81 3.74 -10.66
C ALA A 254 13.59 2.45 -10.50
N ASP A 255 14.68 2.45 -9.73
CA ASP A 255 15.54 1.29 -9.54
C ASP A 255 14.82 0.10 -8.87
N ILE A 256 13.82 0.38 -8.02
CA ILE A 256 12.91 -0.63 -7.46
C ILE A 256 12.20 -1.39 -8.57
N ILE A 257 11.81 -0.71 -9.66
CA ILE A 257 11.16 -1.35 -10.81
C ILE A 257 12.23 -1.94 -11.74
N SER A 258 13.18 -1.14 -12.23
CA SER A 258 14.12 -1.58 -13.27
C SER A 258 14.97 -2.78 -12.86
N ASN A 259 15.39 -2.85 -11.59
CA ASN A 259 16.29 -3.91 -11.14
C ASN A 259 15.54 -5.20 -10.79
N ASN A 260 14.20 -5.14 -10.69
CA ASN A 260 13.39 -6.27 -10.21
C ASN A 260 12.27 -6.66 -11.19
N TYR A 261 12.05 -5.93 -12.28
CA TYR A 261 10.91 -6.15 -13.17
C TYR A 261 10.83 -7.58 -13.71
N TYR A 262 11.97 -8.22 -14.00
CA TYR A 262 12.07 -9.61 -14.46
C TYR A 262 12.42 -10.61 -13.35
N LYS A 263 12.51 -10.17 -12.09
CA LYS A 263 12.59 -11.09 -10.95
C LYS A 263 11.18 -11.58 -10.64
N ARG A 264 10.77 -12.65 -11.31
CA ARG A 264 9.43 -13.22 -11.18
C ARG A 264 9.56 -14.72 -11.05
N ASN A 265 8.87 -15.30 -10.06
CA ASN A 265 8.72 -16.73 -9.94
C ASN A 265 7.37 -17.14 -10.54
N SER A 266 7.36 -17.36 -11.85
CA SER A 266 6.17 -17.67 -12.63
C SER A 266 6.52 -18.64 -13.75
N THR A 267 5.54 -19.41 -14.22
CA THR A 267 5.68 -20.31 -15.36
C THR A 267 5.63 -19.59 -16.72
N ILE A 268 5.33 -18.29 -16.72
CA ILE A 268 5.26 -17.48 -17.94
C ILE A 268 6.67 -17.18 -18.47
N ASP A 269 6.92 -17.46 -19.75
CA ASP A 269 8.12 -17.00 -20.45
C ASP A 269 7.98 -15.52 -20.85
N TYR A 270 8.14 -14.64 -19.87
CA TYR A 270 7.99 -13.20 -20.06
C TYR A 270 9.11 -12.59 -20.92
N LYS A 271 10.20 -13.32 -21.18
CA LYS A 271 11.25 -12.84 -22.07
C LYS A 271 10.81 -12.90 -23.53
N SER A 272 9.98 -13.87 -23.93
CA SER A 272 9.45 -13.95 -25.29
C SER A 272 8.08 -13.28 -25.43
N LYS A 273 7.23 -13.38 -24.41
CA LYS A 273 5.89 -12.77 -24.39
C LYS A 273 5.52 -12.35 -22.97
N ASP A 274 5.85 -11.11 -22.61
CA ASP A 274 5.52 -10.61 -21.29
C ASP A 274 4.00 -10.48 -21.09
N ASN A 275 3.52 -10.90 -19.92
CA ASN A 275 2.16 -10.69 -19.46
C ASN A 275 2.00 -9.39 -18.65
N TYR A 276 3.09 -8.73 -18.26
CA TYR A 276 3.05 -7.50 -17.47
C TYR A 276 3.08 -6.26 -18.36
N ARG A 277 2.30 -5.25 -17.98
CA ARG A 277 2.21 -3.96 -18.68
C ARG A 277 2.29 -2.83 -17.67
N LEU A 278 3.23 -1.89 -17.86
CA LEU A 278 3.51 -0.84 -16.88
C LEU A 278 3.01 0.53 -17.34
N MET A 279 2.33 1.26 -16.47
CA MET A 279 1.97 2.65 -16.66
C MET A 279 2.45 3.46 -15.46
N ILE A 280 3.11 4.58 -15.73
CA ILE A 280 3.58 5.52 -14.71
C ILE A 280 2.99 6.88 -14.97
N ALA A 281 2.20 7.38 -14.02
CA ALA A 281 1.75 8.76 -14.02
C ALA A 281 2.56 9.55 -12.99
N TYR A 282 3.28 10.58 -13.44
CA TYR A 282 4.12 11.42 -12.59
C TYR A 282 3.64 12.88 -12.57
N ASN A 283 4.09 13.65 -11.59
CA ASN A 283 3.82 15.07 -11.45
C ASN A 283 5.08 15.79 -10.96
N GLU A 284 5.71 16.60 -11.81
CA GLU A 284 6.96 17.30 -11.48
C GLU A 284 6.80 18.44 -10.47
N LYS A 285 5.56 18.88 -10.22
CA LYS A 285 5.23 19.95 -9.27
C LYS A 285 4.74 19.45 -7.91
N ASP A 286 4.52 18.15 -7.76
CA ASP A 286 4.04 17.54 -6.51
C ASP A 286 4.95 17.89 -5.32
N PHE A 287 4.43 18.71 -4.39
CA PHE A 287 5.22 19.19 -3.25
C PHE A 287 5.58 18.07 -2.26
N VAL A 288 4.73 17.05 -2.12
CA VAL A 288 4.95 15.92 -1.20
C VAL A 288 6.07 15.06 -1.74
N LEU A 289 6.00 14.69 -3.03
CA LEU A 289 7.03 13.86 -3.66
C LEU A 289 8.35 14.60 -3.78
N ARG A 290 8.34 15.91 -4.08
CA ARG A 290 9.57 16.70 -4.07
C ARG A 290 10.11 16.95 -2.67
N LYS A 291 9.28 16.75 -1.64
CA LYS A 291 9.53 17.12 -0.23
C LYS A 291 10.01 18.56 -0.14
N LYS A 292 9.21 19.46 -0.72
CA LYS A 292 9.46 20.90 -0.71
C LYS A 292 8.24 21.64 -0.20
N ASP A 293 8.46 22.83 0.33
CA ASP A 293 7.41 23.73 0.78
C ASP A 293 6.38 23.98 -0.34
N ASN A 294 5.09 23.89 -0.01
CA ASN A 294 4.00 24.02 -0.98
C ASN A 294 3.77 25.48 -1.43
N LYS A 295 4.22 26.49 -0.68
CA LYS A 295 4.06 27.90 -1.05
C LYS A 295 5.16 28.31 -2.04
N VAL A 296 6.43 28.18 -1.65
CA VAL A 296 7.56 28.68 -2.44
C VAL A 296 8.28 27.62 -3.28
N GLY A 297 8.08 26.32 -3.00
CA GLY A 297 8.64 25.24 -3.83
C GLY A 297 10.16 25.11 -3.80
N LEU A 298 10.84 25.80 -2.87
CA LEU A 298 12.30 25.93 -2.81
C LEU A 298 12.91 25.18 -1.62
N PHE A 299 12.27 25.23 -0.45
CA PHE A 299 12.84 24.70 0.79
C PHE A 299 12.33 23.30 1.12
N GLY A 300 13.24 22.38 1.43
CA GLY A 300 12.91 21.04 1.90
C GLY A 300 14.04 20.03 1.65
N PRO A 301 13.94 18.80 2.18
CA PRO A 301 15.02 17.84 2.12
C PRO A 301 15.24 17.23 0.71
N GLY A 302 14.29 17.42 -0.22
CA GLY A 302 14.37 16.90 -1.58
C GLY A 302 13.95 15.43 -1.69
N PRO A 303 13.69 14.93 -2.91
CA PRO A 303 13.02 13.64 -3.14
C PRO A 303 13.85 12.40 -2.75
N LYS A 304 15.17 12.55 -2.56
CA LYS A 304 16.07 11.44 -2.17
C LYS A 304 16.21 11.25 -0.66
N LYS A 305 15.92 12.28 0.15
CA LYS A 305 16.10 12.23 1.61
C LYS A 305 14.83 11.73 2.29
N TYR A 306 14.99 10.96 3.37
CA TYR A 306 13.89 10.35 4.14
C TYR A 306 13.01 9.47 3.26
N GLY A 307 13.61 8.43 2.67
CA GLY A 307 13.00 7.62 1.63
C GLY A 307 13.05 8.26 0.24
N ASN A 308 12.92 7.45 -0.80
CA ASN A 308 13.07 7.91 -2.18
C ASN A 308 11.70 8.06 -2.87
N THR A 309 11.45 9.18 -3.54
CA THR A 309 10.19 9.55 -4.21
C THR A 309 10.41 10.08 -5.63
N THR A 310 11.60 9.84 -6.18
CA THR A 310 12.06 10.47 -7.42
C THR A 310 11.28 10.04 -8.66
N LEU A 311 10.74 8.82 -8.71
CA LEU A 311 9.98 8.34 -9.86
C LEU A 311 8.69 9.16 -10.08
N GLY A 312 7.91 9.36 -9.02
CA GLY A 312 6.61 10.03 -9.13
C GLY A 312 6.68 11.54 -9.37
N CYS A 313 7.84 12.17 -9.15
CA CYS A 313 8.09 13.58 -9.50
C CYS A 313 9.08 13.75 -10.66
N ASN A 314 9.37 12.66 -11.39
CA ASN A 314 10.31 12.63 -12.51
C ASN A 314 11.66 13.33 -12.24
N TYR A 315 12.17 13.20 -11.01
CA TYR A 315 13.36 13.93 -10.59
C TYR A 315 14.57 13.56 -11.45
N HIS A 316 15.20 14.55 -12.10
CA HIS A 316 16.25 14.34 -13.10
C HIS A 316 15.86 13.35 -14.21
N ASN A 317 14.61 13.45 -14.70
CA ASN A 317 14.05 12.66 -15.80
C ASN A 317 14.01 11.15 -15.50
N GLU A 318 13.83 10.77 -14.24
CA GLU A 318 13.90 9.36 -13.82
C GLU A 318 12.79 8.49 -14.44
N ALA A 319 11.57 9.00 -14.60
CA ALA A 319 10.50 8.29 -15.30
C ALA A 319 10.85 8.11 -16.79
N VAL A 320 11.35 9.16 -17.43
CA VAL A 320 11.80 9.12 -18.84
C VAL A 320 12.92 8.11 -19.04
N LYS A 321 13.90 8.08 -18.13
CA LYS A 321 14.99 7.09 -18.13
C LYS A 321 14.49 5.68 -17.97
N LEU A 322 13.49 5.46 -17.10
CA LEU A 322 12.88 4.14 -16.93
C LEU A 322 12.18 3.68 -18.22
N LYS A 323 11.46 4.56 -18.92
CA LYS A 323 10.86 4.22 -20.24
C LYS A 323 11.90 3.82 -21.27
N MET A 324 12.97 4.62 -21.44
CA MET A 324 14.06 4.28 -22.37
C MET A 324 14.73 2.95 -22.00
N LEU A 325 14.85 2.66 -20.70
CA LEU A 325 15.38 1.38 -20.23
C LEU A 325 14.45 0.21 -20.59
N PHE A 326 13.14 0.37 -20.42
CA PHE A 326 12.15 -0.65 -20.80
C PHE A 326 12.20 -0.96 -22.29
N GLU A 327 12.21 0.06 -23.13
CA GLU A 327 12.32 -0.09 -24.58
C GLU A 327 13.60 -0.86 -25.00
N LYS A 328 14.68 -0.73 -24.21
CA LYS A 328 15.95 -1.40 -24.46
C LYS A 328 16.08 -2.79 -23.84
N GLN A 329 15.64 -2.98 -22.59
CA GLN A 329 15.92 -4.18 -21.78
C GLN A 329 14.70 -5.10 -21.63
N PHE A 330 13.50 -4.55 -21.79
CA PHE A 330 12.22 -5.27 -21.65
C PHE A 330 11.35 -5.06 -22.90
N PRO A 331 11.84 -5.36 -24.11
CA PRO A 331 11.17 -4.97 -25.36
C PRO A 331 9.79 -5.61 -25.57
N ASN A 332 9.53 -6.73 -24.89
CA ASN A 332 8.25 -7.44 -24.94
C ASN A 332 7.25 -6.97 -23.87
N SER A 333 7.63 -5.96 -23.08
CA SER A 333 6.88 -5.43 -21.94
C SER A 333 6.44 -4.00 -22.22
N PRO A 334 5.15 -3.76 -22.50
CA PRO A 334 4.66 -2.43 -22.78
C PRO A 334 4.86 -1.49 -21.58
N ILE A 335 5.33 -0.27 -21.87
CA ILE A 335 5.35 0.84 -20.90
C ILE A 335 4.65 2.08 -21.44
N LYS A 336 3.77 2.67 -20.63
CA LYS A 336 3.17 3.99 -20.86
C LYS A 336 3.60 4.96 -19.76
N MET A 337 3.72 6.23 -20.12
CA MET A 337 3.96 7.31 -19.17
C MET A 337 2.95 8.41 -19.37
N ALA A 338 2.55 9.06 -18.28
CA ALA A 338 1.71 10.24 -18.30
C ALA A 338 2.35 11.34 -17.44
N ASP A 339 2.52 12.51 -18.05
CA ASP A 339 2.86 13.73 -17.32
C ASP A 339 1.56 14.39 -16.84
N LEU A 340 1.34 14.37 -15.53
CA LEU A 340 0.20 14.99 -14.87
C LEU A 340 0.60 16.27 -14.14
N THR A 341 1.68 16.93 -14.56
CA THR A 341 2.16 18.18 -13.94
C THR A 341 1.12 19.32 -14.00
N PHE A 342 0.09 19.19 -14.83
CA PHE A 342 -1.04 20.10 -14.87
C PHE A 342 -1.92 20.07 -13.59
N VAL A 343 -1.85 18.99 -12.78
CA VAL A 343 -2.53 18.93 -11.45
C VAL A 343 -1.80 19.75 -10.37
N ASP A 344 -0.76 20.47 -10.79
CA ASP A 344 0.06 21.40 -10.02
C ASP A 344 0.64 20.76 -8.74
N LYS A 345 0.72 21.50 -7.63
CA LYS A 345 1.33 21.04 -6.39
C LYS A 345 0.44 20.07 -5.59
N CYS A 346 -0.46 19.31 -6.20
CA CYS A 346 -1.34 18.40 -5.46
C CYS A 346 -0.78 16.97 -5.39
N HIS A 347 -0.93 16.33 -4.23
CA HIS A 347 -0.61 14.90 -4.01
C HIS A 347 -1.84 14.06 -3.58
N HIS A 348 -3.03 14.64 -3.55
CA HIS A 348 -4.23 13.88 -3.18
C HIS A 348 -4.69 13.02 -4.35
N VAL A 349 -5.21 11.82 -4.06
CA VAL A 349 -5.77 10.90 -5.07
C VAL A 349 -6.76 11.62 -5.98
N ARG A 350 -7.68 12.41 -5.40
CA ARG A 350 -8.66 13.20 -6.16
C ARG A 350 -8.04 14.10 -7.24
N CYS A 351 -6.83 14.62 -7.06
CA CYS A 351 -6.23 15.52 -8.05
C CYS A 351 -5.78 14.75 -9.30
N TYR A 352 -5.31 13.53 -9.10
CA TYR A 352 -4.93 12.64 -10.20
C TYR A 352 -6.13 11.99 -10.86
N PHE A 353 -7.13 11.59 -10.06
CA PHE A 353 -8.30 10.87 -10.52
C PHE A 353 -9.49 11.78 -10.85
N ASP A 354 -9.33 13.10 -10.78
CA ASP A 354 -10.39 14.05 -11.16
C ASP A 354 -10.72 13.96 -12.65
N ASP A 355 -11.99 14.20 -12.97
CA ASP A 355 -12.50 14.28 -14.33
C ASP A 355 -12.01 13.15 -15.27
N ASP A 356 -11.23 13.54 -16.28
CA ASP A 356 -10.67 12.71 -17.35
C ASP A 356 -9.13 12.76 -17.32
N ASN A 357 -8.51 13.15 -16.20
CA ASN A 357 -7.05 13.33 -16.08
C ASN A 357 -6.25 12.06 -16.40
N LEU A 358 -6.86 10.87 -16.24
CA LEU A 358 -6.26 9.57 -16.53
C LEU A 358 -6.86 8.89 -17.76
N LYS A 359 -7.61 9.63 -18.58
CA LYS A 359 -8.24 9.11 -19.79
C LYS A 359 -7.20 8.51 -20.74
N GLY A 360 -7.51 7.34 -21.26
CA GLY A 360 -6.62 6.61 -22.18
C GLY A 360 -5.40 5.96 -21.53
N LEU A 361 -5.17 6.16 -20.22
CA LEU A 361 -4.05 5.53 -19.52
C LEU A 361 -4.34 4.08 -19.09
N PHE A 362 -5.62 3.69 -19.05
CA PHE A 362 -6.05 2.37 -18.57
C PHE A 362 -6.22 1.33 -19.67
N THR A 363 -5.98 1.69 -20.93
CA THR A 363 -5.99 0.78 -22.08
C THR A 363 -4.56 0.55 -22.55
N PHE A 364 -4.14 -0.70 -22.75
CA PHE A 364 -2.80 -1.03 -23.26
C PHE A 364 -2.79 -1.37 -24.72
#